data_AF-A0AAF1BCE0-F1
#
_entry.id   AF-A0AAF1BCE0-F1
#
_cell.length_a   1.000
_cell.length_b   1.000
_cell.length_c   1.000
_cell.angle_alpha   90.00
_cell.angle_beta   90.00
_cell.angle_gamma   90.00
#
_symmetry.space_group_name_H-M   'P 1'
#
loop_
_entity.id
_entity.type
_entity.pdbx_description
1 polymer ?
#
loop_
_entity_poly.entity_id
_entity_poly.type
_entity_poly.pdbx_seq_one_letter_code
_entity_poly.pdbx_strand_id
1 'polypeptide(L)'
;MEVTKFLLGQEFIEKFNYTLIASSVMELFHQGVGLNTTGSVYKTDSGSKLEFSGSPTEKALLSWGVLELNMNFELLKRSSELLHEEAFSSEKKRSGILMKKNGDNTMHMHWKGAAEIIIAMCTHYYDSLGNVKVMEDTERENLNQLVQGMAASSLRCIGFAHKEVYEHELNDGEAQLKENNYTLLGVVGMKDPCRPGVRKAVQDCQRAGVNVKMITGDNVFTAKAIAIECGILRPDQDMDGAVVEGEEFRNYTQVERSSPSDKLLMVKCLKQKRHMVAVTGDGTNDAPAIKEADIGLSMGIQGTEVAKEIARSQLFQI
;
A
#
# COMPACT_ATOMS: atom_id res chain seq x y z
N MET A 1 -1.91 0.18 10.73
CA MET A 1 -0.84 -0.07 9.75
C MET A 1 0.46 0.55 10.26
N GLU A 2 1.56 -0.18 10.21
CA GLU A 2 2.88 0.27 10.68
C GLU A 2 3.99 -0.27 9.77
N VAL A 3 5.10 0.47 9.65
CA VAL A 3 6.30 -0.02 8.95
C VAL A 3 7.01 -1.02 9.86
N THR A 4 7.23 -2.23 9.36
CA THR A 4 7.80 -3.35 10.15
C THR A 4 9.09 -3.90 9.56
N LYS A 5 9.30 -3.72 8.25
CA LYS A 5 10.55 -4.07 7.56
C LYS A 5 11.01 -2.91 6.70
N PHE A 6 12.31 -2.73 6.61
CA PHE A 6 12.94 -1.77 5.72
C PHE A 6 14.09 -2.47 4.97
N LEU A 7 14.00 -2.49 3.65
CA LEU A 7 14.98 -3.03 2.73
C LEU A 7 15.71 -1.86 2.06
N LEU A 8 17.03 -1.81 2.22
CA LEU A 8 17.90 -0.81 1.60
C LEU A 8 19.04 -1.53 0.90
N GLY A 9 19.26 -1.21 -0.39
CA GLY A 9 20.05 -2.08 -1.25
C GLY A 9 19.45 -3.48 -1.27
N GLN A 10 20.23 -4.48 -0.86
CA GLN A 10 19.79 -5.88 -0.81
C GLN A 10 19.72 -6.43 0.63
N GLU A 11 19.72 -5.55 1.63
CA GLU A 11 19.78 -5.92 3.04
C GLU A 11 18.61 -5.34 3.83
N PHE A 12 18.08 -6.12 4.77
CA PHE A 12 17.11 -5.63 5.73
C PHE A 12 17.81 -4.80 6.81
N ILE A 13 17.38 -3.56 6.97
CA ILE A 13 17.91 -2.67 7.99
C ILE A 13 17.03 -2.74 9.23
N GLU A 14 17.62 -3.18 10.34
CA GLU A 14 16.97 -3.16 11.65
C GLU A 14 16.92 -1.74 12.23
N LYS A 15 15.91 -1.43 13.04
CA LYS A 15 15.63 -0.04 13.51
C LYS A 15 16.83 0.65 14.16
N PHE A 16 17.65 -0.08 14.93
CA PHE A 16 18.83 0.49 15.59
C PHE A 16 19.96 0.84 14.61
N ASN A 17 19.95 0.27 13.41
CA ASN A 17 20.95 0.52 12.36
C ASN A 17 20.59 1.70 11.44
N TYR A 18 19.47 2.40 11.65
CA TYR A 18 19.13 3.57 10.82
C TYR A 18 20.18 4.69 10.92
N THR A 19 20.93 4.75 12.03
CA THR A 19 22.04 5.69 12.23
C THR A 19 23.27 5.39 11.35
N LEU A 20 23.37 4.18 10.79
CA LEU A 20 24.46 3.76 9.91
C LEU A 20 24.19 4.12 8.43
N ILE A 21 22.96 4.54 8.11
CA ILE A 21 22.58 4.91 6.75
C ILE A 21 23.20 6.28 6.44
N ALA A 22 23.80 6.42 5.26
CA ALA A 22 24.35 7.68 4.78
C ALA A 22 23.29 8.80 4.82
N SER A 23 23.70 9.98 5.32
CA SER A 23 22.82 11.13 5.49
C SER A 23 22.16 11.58 4.18
N SER A 24 22.84 11.43 3.04
CA SER A 24 22.28 11.72 1.71
C SER A 24 21.10 10.81 1.38
N VAL A 25 21.20 9.51 1.65
CA VAL A 25 20.10 8.55 1.44
C VAL A 25 18.95 8.83 2.39
N MET A 26 19.25 9.15 3.65
CA MET A 26 18.23 9.52 4.63
C MET A 26 17.46 10.77 4.22
N GLU A 27 18.15 11.78 3.69
CA GLU A 27 17.51 12.99 3.17
C GLU A 27 16.56 12.67 1.99
N LEU A 28 16.98 11.79 1.08
CA LEU A 28 16.12 11.34 -0.02
C LEU A 28 14.88 10.58 0.47
N PHE A 29 14.99 9.75 1.51
CA PHE A 29 13.82 9.14 2.16
C PHE A 29 12.91 10.18 2.82
N HIS A 30 13.47 11.18 3.49
CA HIS A 30 12.68 12.27 4.08
C HIS A 30 11.87 12.98 2.99
N GLN A 31 12.50 13.32 1.87
CA GLN A 31 11.83 13.93 0.71
C GLN A 31 10.73 13.01 0.15
N GLY A 32 11.05 11.75 -0.16
CA GLY A 32 10.12 10.78 -0.73
C GLY A 32 8.95 10.41 0.18
N VAL A 33 9.13 10.46 1.51
CA VAL A 33 8.06 10.21 2.49
C VAL A 33 7.25 11.47 2.79
N GLY A 34 7.93 12.59 3.06
CA GLY A 34 7.32 13.80 3.59
C GLY A 34 6.77 14.76 2.54
N LEU A 35 7.24 14.69 1.29
CA LEU A 35 6.74 15.56 0.20
C LEU A 35 5.81 14.82 -0.76
N ASN A 36 6.01 13.51 -0.99
CA ASN A 36 5.11 12.70 -1.83
C ASN A 36 3.95 12.16 -0.98
N THR A 37 3.17 13.07 -0.39
CA THR A 37 2.01 12.73 0.44
C THR A 37 1.04 13.90 0.54
N THR A 38 -0.25 13.55 0.56
CA THR A 38 -1.35 14.46 0.90
C THR A 38 -1.56 14.59 2.41
N GLY A 39 -0.88 13.74 3.20
CA GLY A 39 -0.93 13.74 4.65
C GLY A 39 -0.18 14.91 5.29
N SER A 40 -0.37 15.06 6.59
CA SER A 40 0.27 16.11 7.39
C SER A 40 0.50 15.64 8.82
N VAL A 41 1.42 16.32 9.50
CA VAL A 41 1.82 16.03 10.88
C VAL A 41 1.43 17.22 11.75
N TYR A 42 0.72 16.95 12.84
CA TYR A 42 0.24 17.97 13.77
C TYR A 42 0.62 17.60 15.21
N LYS A 43 0.80 18.61 16.05
CA LYS A 43 0.93 18.42 17.50
C LYS A 43 -0.44 18.64 18.13
N THR A 44 -0.82 17.76 19.06
CA THR A 44 -2.05 17.95 19.85
C THR A 44 -1.94 19.21 20.73
N ASP A 45 -3.08 19.79 21.14
CA ASP A 45 -3.13 20.98 22.01
C ASP A 45 -2.38 20.80 23.34
N SER A 46 -2.21 19.56 23.78
CA SER A 46 -1.42 19.16 24.95
C SER A 46 0.10 19.08 24.70
N GLY A 47 0.58 19.34 23.49
CA GLY A 47 1.98 19.39 23.08
C GLY A 47 2.75 18.07 23.10
N SER A 48 2.15 16.98 23.61
CA SER A 48 2.86 15.74 23.97
C SER A 48 2.71 14.61 22.96
N LYS A 49 1.70 14.64 22.08
CA LYS A 49 1.45 13.57 21.11
C LYS A 49 1.39 14.12 19.68
N LEU A 50 2.05 13.42 18.77
CA LEU A 50 1.99 13.70 17.34
C LEU A 50 0.79 12.96 16.73
N GLU A 51 0.04 13.68 15.90
CA GLU A 51 -1.03 13.12 15.09
C GLU A 51 -0.68 13.21 13.61
N PHE A 52 -1.06 12.18 12.87
CA PHE A 52 -0.78 12.02 11.45
C PHE A 52 -2.09 11.95 10.68
N SER A 53 -2.23 12.75 9.62
CA SER A 53 -3.35 12.73 8.69
C SER A 53 -2.98 12.06 7.35
N GLY A 54 -3.97 11.82 6.49
CA GLY A 54 -3.83 11.12 5.21
C GLY A 54 -4.41 9.72 5.22
N SER A 55 -4.18 8.97 4.15
CA SER A 55 -4.56 7.55 4.05
C SER A 55 -3.84 6.69 5.11
N PRO A 56 -4.33 5.48 5.42
CA PRO A 56 -3.65 4.58 6.36
C PRO A 56 -2.17 4.32 6.01
N THR A 57 -1.86 4.22 4.72
CA THR A 57 -0.49 4.09 4.21
C THR A 57 0.33 5.35 4.48
N GLU A 58 -0.19 6.53 4.16
CA GLU A 58 0.52 7.79 4.39
C GLU A 58 0.76 8.07 5.87
N LYS A 59 -0.23 7.83 6.74
CA LYS A 59 -0.07 7.96 8.18
C LYS A 59 1.06 7.09 8.72
N ALA A 60 1.12 5.84 8.27
CA ALA A 60 2.13 4.90 8.70
C ALA A 60 3.53 5.29 8.20
N LEU A 61 3.65 5.77 6.95
CA LEU A 61 4.92 6.25 6.40
C LEU A 61 5.39 7.56 7.06
N LEU A 62 4.49 8.52 7.27
CA LEU A 62 4.79 9.78 7.96
C LEU A 62 5.21 9.52 9.41
N SER A 63 4.50 8.63 10.10
CA SER A 63 4.85 8.18 11.45
C SER A 63 6.25 7.57 11.47
N TRP A 64 6.55 6.65 10.55
CA TRP A 64 7.87 6.04 10.41
C TRP A 64 8.97 7.08 10.13
N GLY A 65 8.74 7.99 9.18
CA GLY A 65 9.69 9.05 8.84
C GLY A 65 9.99 9.97 10.03
N VAL A 66 8.95 10.46 10.73
CA VAL A 66 9.13 11.41 11.84
C VAL A 66 9.69 10.73 13.10
N LEU A 67 9.13 9.57 13.48
CA LEU A 67 9.45 8.93 14.76
C LEU A 67 10.68 8.03 14.70
N GLU A 68 10.94 7.38 13.56
CA GLU A 68 12.04 6.41 13.45
C GLU A 68 13.21 6.94 12.60
N LEU A 69 12.95 7.72 11.55
CA LEU A 69 14.01 8.31 10.71
C LEU A 69 14.41 9.72 11.14
N ASN A 70 13.86 10.24 12.23
CA ASN A 70 14.09 11.61 12.73
C ASN A 70 13.82 12.72 11.71
N MET A 71 12.81 12.52 10.84
CA MET A 71 12.41 13.51 9.84
C MET A 71 11.74 14.71 10.50
N ASN A 72 12.26 15.92 10.23
CA ASN A 72 11.56 17.16 10.58
C ASN A 72 10.63 17.60 9.43
N PHE A 73 9.36 17.20 9.51
CA PHE A 73 8.37 17.43 8.47
C PHE A 73 8.15 18.92 8.14
N GLU A 74 8.11 19.80 9.14
CA GLU A 74 7.89 21.23 8.93
C GLU A 74 9.08 21.90 8.23
N LEU A 75 10.31 21.57 8.65
CA LEU A 75 11.51 22.09 8.01
C LEU A 75 11.62 21.59 6.57
N LEU A 76 11.34 20.31 6.33
CA LEU A 76 11.35 19.73 5.00
C LEU A 76 10.41 20.51 4.06
N LYS A 77 9.14 20.71 4.45
CA LYS A 77 8.18 21.47 3.66
C LYS A 77 8.57 22.94 3.44
N ARG A 78 9.24 23.59 4.40
CA ARG A 78 9.70 24.99 4.24
C ARG A 78 10.94 25.14 3.37
N SER A 79 11.79 24.12 3.36
CA SER A 79 13.08 24.12 2.64
C SER A 79 12.99 23.61 1.20
N SER A 80 11.80 23.21 0.76
CA SER A 80 11.55 22.54 -0.51
C SER A 80 10.38 23.16 -1.25
N GLU A 81 10.54 23.36 -2.55
CA GLU A 81 9.48 23.81 -3.46
C GLU A 81 8.97 22.61 -4.28
N LEU A 82 7.64 22.40 -4.30
CA LEU A 82 7.01 21.34 -5.08
C LEU A 82 6.59 21.91 -6.44
N LEU A 83 7.19 21.41 -7.52
CA LEU A 83 6.98 21.90 -8.88
C LEU A 83 5.89 21.11 -9.61
N HIS A 84 5.81 19.80 -9.36
CA HIS A 84 4.81 18.92 -9.96
C HIS A 84 4.45 17.79 -9.00
N GLU A 85 3.19 17.36 -9.06
CA GLU A 85 2.66 16.23 -8.30
C GLU A 85 1.78 15.37 -9.21
N GLU A 86 2.06 14.07 -9.21
CA GLU A 86 1.19 13.05 -9.77
C GLU A 86 0.59 12.24 -8.62
N ALA A 87 -0.69 12.47 -8.36
CA ALA A 87 -1.45 11.77 -7.33
C ALA A 87 -1.54 10.26 -7.62
N PHE A 88 -1.71 9.47 -6.55
CA PHE A 88 -1.83 8.02 -6.68
C PHE A 88 -3.04 7.62 -7.54
N SER A 89 -2.79 6.81 -8.57
CA SER A 89 -3.82 6.14 -9.36
C SER A 89 -3.80 4.63 -9.12
N SER A 90 -4.97 4.02 -8.94
CA SER A 90 -5.12 2.56 -8.81
C SER A 90 -4.65 1.79 -10.04
N GLU A 91 -4.69 2.41 -11.22
CA GLU A 91 -4.20 1.83 -12.47
C GLU A 91 -2.67 1.77 -12.49
N LYS A 92 -2.02 2.89 -12.14
CA LYS A 92 -0.55 3.01 -12.13
C LYS A 92 0.10 2.45 -10.86
N LYS A 93 -0.65 2.34 -9.75
CA LYS A 93 -0.21 1.87 -8.41
C LYS A 93 1.02 2.63 -7.86
N ARG A 94 1.19 3.89 -8.24
CA ARG A 94 2.29 4.77 -7.83
C ARG A 94 1.85 6.24 -7.80
N SER A 95 2.57 7.07 -7.07
CA SER A 95 2.48 8.52 -7.04
C SER A 95 3.88 9.12 -7.13
N GLY A 96 4.00 10.31 -7.71
CA GLY A 96 5.29 10.93 -7.99
C GLY A 96 5.28 12.42 -7.72
N ILE A 97 6.45 12.97 -7.43
CA ILE A 97 6.66 14.41 -7.26
C ILE A 97 7.94 14.86 -7.95
N LEU A 98 7.94 16.13 -8.39
CA LEU A 98 9.13 16.86 -8.78
C LEU A 98 9.30 18.03 -7.81
N MET A 99 10.48 18.13 -7.20
CA MET A 99 10.76 19.16 -6.22
C MET A 99 12.11 19.83 -6.48
N LYS A 100 12.28 21.04 -5.94
CA LYS A 100 13.54 21.79 -5.91
C LYS A 100 13.86 22.17 -4.47
N LYS A 101 15.12 21.98 -4.05
CA LYS A 101 15.57 22.42 -2.72
C LYS A 101 15.93 23.90 -2.76
N ASN A 102 15.54 24.65 -1.73
CA ASN A 102 15.83 26.08 -1.67
C ASN A 102 17.34 26.32 -1.64
N GLY A 103 17.85 27.08 -2.60
CA GLY A 103 19.28 27.39 -2.72
C GLY A 103 20.12 26.33 -3.44
N ASP A 104 19.50 25.24 -3.91
CA ASP A 104 20.11 24.28 -4.82
C ASP A 104 19.54 24.49 -6.23
N ASN A 105 20.36 24.29 -7.27
CA ASN A 105 19.92 24.34 -8.66
C ASN A 105 19.65 22.95 -9.25
N THR A 106 19.64 21.92 -8.41
CA THR A 106 19.22 20.56 -8.75
C THR A 106 17.71 20.39 -8.50
N MET A 107 17.08 19.58 -9.35
CA MET A 107 15.70 19.13 -9.14
C MET A 107 15.69 17.64 -8.83
N HIS A 108 14.79 17.22 -7.96
CA HIS A 108 14.66 15.83 -7.54
C HIS A 108 13.28 15.30 -7.89
N MET A 109 13.27 14.22 -8.66
CA MET A 109 12.07 13.41 -8.92
C MET A 109 12.02 12.27 -7.92
N HIS A 110 10.87 12.10 -7.27
CA HIS A 110 10.63 11.02 -6.33
C HIS A 110 9.38 10.24 -6.70
N TRP A 111 9.49 8.92 -6.74
CA TRP A 111 8.35 8.01 -6.91
C TRP A 111 8.16 7.14 -5.68
N LYS A 112 6.90 6.87 -5.37
CA LYS A 112 6.46 5.97 -4.31
C LYS A 112 5.30 5.13 -4.82
N GLY A 113 5.31 3.82 -4.57
CA GLY A 113 4.25 2.95 -5.07
C GLY A 113 4.44 1.49 -4.71
N ALA A 114 3.66 0.62 -5.34
CA ALA A 114 3.84 -0.83 -5.22
C ALA A 114 5.29 -1.21 -5.54
N ALA A 115 5.92 -2.00 -4.67
CA ALA A 115 7.35 -2.29 -4.76
C ALA A 115 7.76 -2.90 -6.11
N GLU A 116 6.96 -3.81 -6.68
CA GLU A 116 7.27 -4.44 -7.97
C GLU A 116 7.27 -3.41 -9.12
N ILE A 117 6.35 -2.45 -9.08
CA ILE A 117 6.24 -1.37 -10.07
C ILE A 117 7.44 -0.43 -9.97
N ILE A 118 7.83 -0.04 -8.75
CA ILE A 118 8.95 0.88 -8.53
C ILE A 118 10.28 0.22 -8.90
N ILE A 119 10.49 -1.05 -8.54
CA ILE A 119 11.70 -1.79 -8.92
C ILE A 119 11.83 -1.85 -10.45
N ALA A 120 10.74 -2.11 -11.18
CA ALA A 120 10.73 -2.16 -12.63
C ALA A 120 11.16 -0.82 -13.31
N MET A 121 10.96 0.33 -12.65
CA MET A 121 11.36 1.65 -13.16
C MET A 121 12.85 1.96 -12.92
N CYS A 122 13.52 1.18 -12.07
CA CYS A 122 14.88 1.47 -11.60
C CYS A 122 15.95 0.76 -12.44
N THR A 123 17.03 1.46 -12.75
CA THR A 123 18.25 0.91 -13.37
C THR A 123 19.41 0.83 -12.39
N HIS A 124 19.30 1.51 -11.25
CA HIS A 124 20.29 1.54 -10.19
C HIS A 124 19.63 1.41 -8.83
N TYR A 125 20.41 1.20 -7.78
CA TYR A 125 19.95 1.26 -6.39
C TYR A 125 21.02 1.87 -5.47
N TYR A 126 20.60 2.45 -4.36
CA TYR A 126 21.52 2.89 -3.31
C TYR A 126 21.81 1.75 -2.34
N ASP A 127 23.08 1.64 -1.90
CA ASP A 127 23.41 0.88 -0.69
C ASP A 127 23.31 1.76 0.57
N SER A 128 23.47 1.15 1.74
CA SER A 128 23.39 1.85 3.04
C SER A 128 24.46 2.94 3.22
N LEU A 129 25.57 2.84 2.48
CA LEU A 129 26.66 3.83 2.51
C LEU A 129 26.43 4.98 1.52
N GLY A 130 25.35 4.94 0.74
CA GLY A 130 24.99 5.97 -0.25
C GLY A 130 25.67 5.79 -1.60
N ASN A 131 26.31 4.65 -1.87
CA ASN A 131 26.85 4.36 -3.18
C ASN A 131 25.74 3.92 -4.14
N VAL A 132 25.78 4.43 -5.36
CA VAL A 132 24.89 4.01 -6.44
C VAL A 132 25.47 2.79 -7.14
N LYS A 133 24.71 1.70 -7.18
CA LYS A 133 25.08 0.45 -7.85
C LYS A 133 24.13 0.18 -9.01
N VAL A 134 24.65 -0.40 -10.09
CA VAL A 134 23.84 -0.85 -11.23
C VAL A 134 22.94 -2.00 -10.78
N MET A 135 21.68 -1.96 -11.20
CA MET A 135 20.71 -3.02 -10.95
C MET A 135 20.64 -3.93 -12.19
N GLU A 136 21.54 -4.91 -12.26
CA GLU A 136 21.49 -5.95 -13.29
C GLU A 136 20.34 -6.93 -13.01
N ASP A 137 20.11 -7.87 -13.91
CA ASP A 137 18.99 -8.81 -13.83
C ASP A 137 19.06 -9.69 -12.58
N THR A 138 20.26 -10.05 -12.14
CA THR A 138 20.50 -10.83 -10.91
C THR A 138 20.06 -10.09 -9.66
N GLU A 139 20.42 -8.81 -9.53
CA GLU A 139 20.06 -7.96 -8.39
C GLU A 139 18.57 -7.66 -8.40
N ARG A 140 18.00 -7.41 -9.59
CA ARG A 140 16.56 -7.20 -9.76
C ARG A 140 15.75 -8.42 -9.32
N GLU A 141 16.18 -9.61 -9.74
CA GLU A 141 15.53 -10.86 -9.35
C GLU A 141 15.62 -11.09 -7.83
N ASN A 142 16.79 -10.87 -7.22
CA ASN A 142 16.94 -10.97 -5.77
C ASN A 142 16.04 -9.98 -5.01
N LEU A 143 15.95 -8.73 -5.45
CA LEU A 143 15.05 -7.72 -4.88
C LEU A 143 13.59 -8.17 -4.97
N ASN A 144 13.16 -8.69 -6.13
CA ASN A 144 11.80 -9.19 -6.30
C ASN A 144 11.52 -10.38 -5.37
N GLN A 145 12.47 -11.29 -5.17
CA GLN A 145 12.33 -12.40 -4.23
C GLN A 145 12.21 -11.92 -2.78
N LEU A 146 13.00 -10.92 -2.37
CA LEU A 146 12.88 -10.31 -1.05
C LEU A 146 11.52 -9.65 -0.84
N VAL A 147 11.01 -8.94 -1.85
CA VAL A 147 9.66 -8.35 -1.85
C VAL A 147 8.58 -9.42 -1.76
N GLN A 148 8.69 -10.50 -2.53
CA GLN A 148 7.77 -11.64 -2.45
C GLN A 148 7.78 -12.28 -1.06
N GLY A 149 8.96 -12.43 -0.43
CA GLY A 149 9.07 -12.92 0.95
C GLY A 149 8.39 -12.00 1.98
N MET A 150 8.49 -10.67 1.79
CA MET A 150 7.73 -9.71 2.60
C MET A 150 6.22 -9.84 2.38
N ALA A 151 5.77 -9.92 1.13
CA ALA A 151 4.35 -10.09 0.79
C ALA A 151 3.77 -11.41 1.33
N ALA A 152 4.54 -12.50 1.28
CA ALA A 152 4.18 -13.79 1.87
C ALA A 152 4.03 -13.73 3.41
N SER A 153 4.64 -12.74 4.06
CA SER A 153 4.48 -12.44 5.48
C SER A 153 3.32 -11.46 5.75
N SER A 154 2.40 -11.30 4.79
CA SER A 154 1.28 -10.34 4.77
C SER A 154 1.71 -8.87 4.90
N LEU A 155 2.87 -8.50 4.36
CA LEU A 155 3.32 -7.10 4.34
C LEU A 155 2.97 -6.44 3.03
N ARG A 156 2.34 -5.26 3.09
CA ARG A 156 2.19 -4.36 1.95
C ARG A 156 3.53 -3.71 1.67
N CYS A 157 4.10 -3.99 0.51
CA CYS A 157 5.44 -3.52 0.13
C CYS A 157 5.36 -2.23 -0.67
N ILE A 158 5.96 -1.15 -0.16
CA ILE A 158 6.02 0.16 -0.83
C ILE A 158 7.47 0.46 -1.21
N GLY A 159 7.73 0.64 -2.50
CA GLY A 159 9.04 1.05 -3.01
C GLY A 159 9.17 2.57 -3.11
N PHE A 160 10.40 3.04 -2.97
CA PHE A 160 10.80 4.44 -3.15
C PHE A 160 11.92 4.52 -4.18
N ALA A 161 11.80 5.45 -5.11
CA ALA A 161 12.80 5.69 -6.14
C ALA A 161 13.06 7.18 -6.31
N HIS A 162 14.32 7.51 -6.63
CA HIS A 162 14.81 8.87 -6.78
C HIS A 162 15.55 9.04 -8.11
N LYS A 163 15.45 10.23 -8.68
CA LYS A 163 16.28 10.68 -9.79
C LYS A 163 16.56 12.17 -9.68
N GLU A 164 17.83 12.50 -9.74
CA GLU A 164 18.29 13.89 -9.88
C GLU A 164 18.19 14.31 -11.34
N VAL A 165 17.69 15.52 -11.60
CA VAL A 165 17.52 16.10 -12.92
C VAL A 165 18.07 17.51 -12.90
N TYR A 166 18.87 17.85 -13.92
CA TYR A 166 19.41 19.19 -14.06
C TYR A 166 18.45 20.09 -14.86
N GLU A 167 18.41 21.37 -14.52
CA GLU A 167 17.50 22.36 -15.12
C GLU A 167 17.59 22.43 -16.65
N HIS A 168 18.78 22.20 -17.23
CA HIS A 168 19.00 22.20 -18.67
C HIS A 168 18.48 20.94 -19.40
N GLU A 169 18.12 19.88 -18.66
CA GLU A 169 17.54 18.63 -19.22
C GLU A 169 16.01 18.67 -19.31
N LEU A 170 15.41 19.74 -18.77
CA LEU A 170 13.99 20.06 -18.88
C LEU A 170 13.83 21.01 -20.05
N ASN A 171 13.45 20.47 -21.22
CA ASN A 171 13.14 21.32 -22.38
C ASN A 171 11.98 22.27 -22.03
N ASP A 172 12.07 23.50 -22.55
CA ASP A 172 11.07 24.57 -22.43
C ASP A 172 9.63 24.03 -22.59
N GLY A 173 8.92 23.89 -21.47
CA GLY A 173 7.46 23.74 -21.44
C GLY A 173 6.88 22.49 -20.78
N GLU A 174 7.65 21.42 -20.55
CA GLU A 174 7.08 20.19 -19.94
C GLU A 174 8.01 19.57 -18.89
N ALA A 175 7.95 20.12 -17.67
CA ALA A 175 8.49 19.48 -16.48
C ALA A 175 7.65 18.25 -16.11
N GLN A 176 7.70 17.20 -16.94
CA GLN A 176 7.01 15.93 -16.72
C GLN A 176 7.89 14.95 -15.96
N LEU A 177 7.27 14.12 -15.13
CA LEU A 177 7.94 13.00 -14.48
C LEU A 177 8.25 11.93 -15.54
N LYS A 178 9.51 11.84 -15.96
CA LYS A 178 9.97 10.77 -16.87
C LYS A 178 9.79 9.42 -16.17
N GLU A 179 9.33 8.37 -16.83
CA GLU A 179 8.95 7.14 -16.12
C GLU A 179 10.09 6.13 -15.88
N ASN A 180 11.28 6.33 -16.47
CA ASN A 180 12.37 5.34 -16.46
C ASN A 180 13.74 5.91 -16.04
N ASN A 181 14.68 5.01 -15.75
CA ASN A 181 16.06 5.27 -15.33
C ASN A 181 16.16 5.94 -13.96
N TYR A 182 15.47 5.35 -12.98
CA TYR A 182 15.54 5.77 -11.59
C TYR A 182 16.58 4.98 -10.79
N THR A 183 16.95 5.52 -9.64
CA THR A 183 17.71 4.81 -8.61
C THR A 183 16.77 4.42 -7.48
N LEU A 184 16.67 3.12 -7.18
CA LEU A 184 15.89 2.61 -6.06
C LEU A 184 16.51 3.10 -4.75
N LEU A 185 15.71 3.81 -3.95
CA LEU A 185 16.09 4.20 -2.59
C LEU A 185 15.93 3.01 -1.64
N GLY A 186 14.81 2.28 -1.73
CA GLY A 186 14.56 1.10 -0.92
C GLY A 186 13.08 0.73 -0.89
N VAL A 187 12.76 -0.31 -0.13
CA VAL A 187 11.40 -0.84 0.00
C VAL A 187 11.05 -0.98 1.47
N VAL A 188 9.84 -0.57 1.85
CA VAL A 188 9.31 -0.80 3.20
C VAL A 188 8.19 -1.83 3.17
N GLY A 189 8.21 -2.73 4.14
CA GLY A 189 7.14 -3.70 4.41
C GLY A 189 6.23 -3.18 5.52
N MET A 190 4.99 -2.88 5.16
CA MET A 190 3.99 -2.33 6.07
C MET A 190 3.00 -3.42 6.49
N LYS A 191 2.82 -3.61 7.79
CA LYS A 191 1.84 -4.57 8.30
C LYS A 191 0.52 -3.85 8.50
N ASP A 192 -0.54 -4.38 7.90
CA ASP A 192 -1.90 -4.07 8.32
C ASP A 192 -2.38 -5.19 9.26
N PRO A 193 -2.42 -4.96 10.58
CA PRO A 193 -2.76 -6.02 11.52
C PRO A 193 -4.23 -6.38 11.41
N CYS A 194 -4.53 -7.68 11.45
CA CYS A 194 -5.91 -8.14 11.61
C CYS A 194 -6.47 -7.61 12.93
N ARG A 195 -7.74 -7.17 12.92
CA ARG A 195 -8.37 -6.67 14.15
C ARG A 195 -8.43 -7.77 15.21
N PRO A 196 -8.24 -7.43 16.49
CA PRO A 196 -8.43 -8.37 17.59
C PRO A 196 -9.81 -9.05 17.49
N GLY A 197 -9.83 -10.38 17.65
CA GLY A 197 -11.06 -11.16 17.61
C GLY A 197 -11.52 -11.63 16.22
N VAL A 198 -10.99 -11.10 15.11
CA VAL A 198 -11.39 -11.52 13.75
C VAL A 198 -11.21 -13.03 13.56
N ARG A 199 -10.05 -13.57 13.97
CA ARG A 199 -9.78 -15.01 13.87
C ARG A 199 -10.80 -15.86 14.61
N LYS A 200 -11.22 -15.42 15.81
CA LYS A 200 -12.23 -16.10 16.60
C LYS A 200 -13.60 -16.03 15.92
N ALA A 201 -13.98 -14.86 15.41
CA ALA A 201 -15.24 -14.68 14.69
C ALA A 201 -15.32 -15.57 13.43
N VAL A 202 -14.24 -15.64 12.64
CA VAL A 202 -14.15 -16.54 11.48
C VAL A 202 -14.34 -17.99 11.89
N GLN A 203 -13.67 -18.43 12.97
CA GLN A 203 -13.82 -19.79 13.50
C GLN A 203 -15.24 -20.10 13.98
N ASP A 204 -15.88 -19.15 14.67
CA ASP A 204 -17.25 -19.33 15.16
C ASP A 204 -18.25 -19.41 13.99
N CYS A 205 -18.08 -18.60 12.94
CA CYS A 205 -18.85 -18.73 11.69
C CYS A 205 -18.65 -20.10 11.02
N GLN A 206 -17.40 -20.55 10.87
CA GLN A 206 -17.10 -21.85 10.27
C GLN A 206 -17.69 -23.01 11.09
N ARG A 207 -17.64 -22.95 12.43
CA ARG A 207 -18.27 -23.95 13.32
C ARG A 207 -19.79 -23.99 13.19
N ALA A 208 -20.41 -22.86 12.89
CA ALA A 208 -21.84 -22.75 12.61
C ALA A 208 -22.22 -23.22 11.18
N GLY A 209 -21.27 -23.70 10.38
CA GLY A 209 -21.51 -24.15 9.00
C GLY A 209 -21.57 -23.01 7.97
N VAL A 210 -21.10 -21.81 8.32
CA VAL A 210 -21.05 -20.66 7.40
C VAL A 210 -19.73 -20.68 6.63
N ASN A 211 -19.82 -20.68 5.30
CA ASN A 211 -18.65 -20.59 4.43
C ASN A 211 -18.15 -19.14 4.34
N VAL A 212 -17.03 -18.84 4.99
CA VAL A 212 -16.38 -17.53 4.95
C VAL A 212 -15.51 -17.40 3.70
N LYS A 213 -15.66 -16.32 2.95
CA LYS A 213 -14.88 -16.01 1.74
C LYS A 213 -14.33 -14.59 1.82
N MET A 214 -13.05 -14.42 1.51
CA MET A 214 -12.41 -13.10 1.39
C MET A 214 -12.48 -12.63 -0.05
N ILE A 215 -12.83 -11.35 -0.27
CA ILE A 215 -12.75 -10.71 -1.58
C ILE A 215 -12.01 -9.38 -1.40
N THR A 216 -10.79 -9.29 -1.90
CA THR A 216 -9.91 -8.11 -1.75
C THR A 216 -9.34 -7.67 -3.09
N GLY A 217 -8.94 -6.40 -3.16
CA GLY A 217 -8.16 -5.86 -4.28
C GLY A 217 -6.64 -5.92 -4.05
N ASP A 218 -6.19 -6.48 -2.93
CA ASP A 218 -4.77 -6.73 -2.69
C ASP A 218 -4.24 -7.83 -3.61
N ASN A 219 -2.91 -7.92 -3.75
CA ASN A 219 -2.27 -8.98 -4.53
C ASN A 219 -2.50 -10.38 -3.89
N VAL A 220 -2.36 -11.42 -4.72
CA VAL A 220 -2.63 -12.83 -4.33
C VAL A 220 -1.85 -13.26 -3.09
N PHE A 221 -0.56 -12.91 -3.01
CA PHE A 221 0.30 -13.27 -1.88
C PHE A 221 -0.19 -12.67 -0.57
N THR A 222 -0.52 -11.37 -0.56
CA THR A 222 -1.02 -10.67 0.62
C THR A 222 -2.39 -11.22 1.03
N ALA A 223 -3.29 -11.40 0.06
CA ALA A 223 -4.62 -11.96 0.31
C ALA A 223 -4.54 -13.35 0.95
N LYS A 224 -3.67 -14.24 0.42
CA LYS A 224 -3.44 -15.59 0.96
C LYS A 224 -2.91 -15.54 2.38
N ALA A 225 -1.93 -14.68 2.64
CA ALA A 225 -1.30 -14.56 3.95
C ALA A 225 -2.28 -13.99 5.01
N ILE A 226 -3.08 -12.97 4.68
CA ILE A 226 -4.15 -12.45 5.56
C ILE A 226 -5.24 -13.51 5.77
N ALA A 227 -5.63 -14.25 4.72
CA ALA A 227 -6.63 -15.31 4.84
C ALA A 227 -6.18 -16.43 5.78
N ILE A 228 -4.89 -16.80 5.79
CA ILE A 228 -4.32 -17.75 6.75
C ILE A 228 -4.32 -17.16 8.17
N GLU A 229 -3.88 -15.91 8.33
CA GLU A 229 -3.82 -15.22 9.62
C GLU A 229 -5.22 -15.10 10.28
N CYS A 230 -6.23 -14.76 9.49
CA CYS A 230 -7.63 -14.71 9.90
C CYS A 230 -8.26 -16.10 10.11
N GLY A 231 -7.61 -17.19 9.69
CA GLY A 231 -8.16 -18.55 9.75
C GLY A 231 -9.23 -18.87 8.71
N ILE A 232 -9.31 -18.09 7.64
CA ILE A 232 -10.18 -18.38 6.49
C ILE A 232 -9.61 -19.56 5.68
N LEU A 233 -8.30 -19.52 5.41
CA LEU A 233 -7.56 -20.62 4.81
C LEU A 233 -6.75 -21.34 5.89
N ARG A 234 -6.60 -22.65 5.72
CA ARG A 234 -5.69 -23.43 6.57
C ARG A 234 -4.34 -23.60 5.85
N PRO A 235 -3.20 -23.56 6.55
CA PRO A 235 -1.88 -23.70 5.92
C PRO A 235 -1.66 -25.05 5.24
N ASP A 236 -2.42 -26.07 5.62
CA ASP A 236 -2.28 -27.48 5.28
C ASP A 236 -3.32 -27.98 4.26
N GLN A 237 -4.26 -27.13 3.83
CA GLN A 237 -5.17 -27.46 2.75
C GLN A 237 -4.46 -27.32 1.41
N ASP A 238 -4.78 -28.23 0.48
CA ASP A 238 -4.38 -28.11 -0.91
C ASP A 238 -4.80 -26.72 -1.42
N MET A 239 -3.81 -25.86 -1.66
CA MET A 239 -4.06 -24.45 -1.97
C MET A 239 -4.45 -24.26 -3.44
N ASP A 240 -4.32 -25.31 -4.25
CA ASP A 240 -4.69 -25.31 -5.65
C ASP A 240 -6.21 -25.14 -5.80
N GLY A 241 -6.61 -24.01 -6.39
CA GLY A 241 -8.01 -23.62 -6.58
C GLY A 241 -8.70 -22.95 -5.39
N ALA A 242 -8.01 -22.77 -4.25
CA ALA A 242 -8.57 -22.06 -3.09
C ALA A 242 -8.56 -20.53 -3.25
N VAL A 243 -7.66 -20.02 -4.09
CA VAL A 243 -7.54 -18.60 -4.44
C VAL A 243 -7.72 -18.47 -5.95
N VAL A 244 -8.54 -17.50 -6.36
CA VAL A 244 -8.87 -17.25 -7.77
C VAL A 244 -8.67 -15.77 -8.03
N GLU A 245 -7.92 -15.42 -9.07
CA GLU A 245 -7.74 -14.03 -9.47
C GLU A 245 -9.01 -13.47 -10.14
N GLY A 246 -9.21 -12.15 -10.08
CA GLY A 246 -10.41 -11.52 -10.62
C GLY A 246 -10.60 -11.78 -12.13
N GLU A 247 -9.52 -11.82 -12.91
CA GLU A 247 -9.58 -12.13 -14.34
C GLU A 247 -10.06 -13.56 -14.60
N GLU A 248 -9.47 -14.54 -13.90
CA GLU A 248 -9.88 -15.94 -13.96
C GLU A 248 -11.34 -16.11 -13.50
N PHE A 249 -11.72 -15.43 -12.41
CA PHE A 249 -13.08 -15.47 -11.87
C PHE A 249 -14.11 -14.96 -12.88
N ARG A 250 -13.82 -13.86 -13.58
CA ARG A 250 -14.71 -13.32 -14.62
C ARG A 250 -14.90 -14.31 -15.77
N ASN A 251 -13.87 -15.06 -16.15
CA ASN A 251 -13.96 -16.08 -17.20
C ASN A 251 -14.88 -17.26 -16.82
N TYR A 252 -15.06 -17.55 -15.54
CA TYR A 252 -16.04 -18.55 -15.08
C TYR A 252 -17.49 -18.10 -15.20
N THR A 253 -17.75 -16.82 -15.42
CA THR A 253 -19.09 -16.24 -15.38
C THR A 253 -19.55 -15.80 -16.77
N GLN A 254 -20.71 -16.28 -17.24
CA GLN A 254 -21.33 -15.84 -18.51
C GLN A 254 -22.02 -14.47 -18.41
N VAL A 255 -21.63 -13.61 -17.46
CA VAL A 255 -22.34 -12.36 -17.19
C VAL A 255 -21.90 -11.29 -18.21
N GLU A 256 -22.87 -10.67 -18.88
CA GLU A 256 -22.67 -9.64 -19.92
C GLU A 256 -21.76 -8.49 -19.48
N ARG A 257 -21.06 -7.92 -20.46
CA ARG A 257 -19.98 -6.90 -20.46
C ARG A 257 -20.22 -5.56 -19.73
N SER A 258 -21.25 -5.45 -18.89
CA SER A 258 -21.45 -4.28 -18.03
C SER A 258 -20.71 -4.48 -16.71
N SER A 259 -19.38 -4.31 -16.72
CA SER A 259 -18.40 -4.61 -15.67
C SER A 259 -18.85 -4.24 -14.24
N PRO A 260 -19.52 -5.14 -13.50
CA PRO A 260 -19.74 -4.94 -12.07
C PRO A 260 -18.38 -5.14 -11.38
N SER A 261 -18.15 -4.51 -10.23
CA SER A 261 -16.94 -4.84 -9.46
C SER A 261 -16.90 -6.34 -9.15
N ASP A 262 -15.70 -6.95 -9.12
CA ASP A 262 -15.54 -8.39 -8.85
C ASP A 262 -16.27 -8.84 -7.57
N LYS A 263 -16.33 -7.94 -6.58
CA LYS A 263 -17.10 -8.09 -5.34
C LYS A 263 -18.60 -8.28 -5.59
N LEU A 264 -19.21 -7.42 -6.41
CA LEU A 264 -20.63 -7.51 -6.76
C LEU A 264 -20.92 -8.77 -7.58
N LEU A 265 -20.04 -9.10 -8.53
CA LEU A 265 -20.18 -10.30 -9.37
C LEU A 265 -20.22 -11.58 -8.51
N MET A 266 -19.32 -11.68 -7.52
CA MET A 266 -19.29 -12.82 -6.61
C MET A 266 -20.58 -12.99 -5.80
N VAL A 267 -21.12 -11.90 -5.26
CA VAL A 267 -22.40 -11.92 -4.52
C VAL A 267 -23.53 -12.42 -5.44
N LYS A 268 -23.63 -11.90 -6.67
CA LYS A 268 -24.65 -12.32 -7.63
C LYS A 268 -24.54 -13.82 -7.96
N CYS A 269 -23.34 -14.33 -8.19
CA CYS A 269 -23.13 -15.74 -8.49
C CYS A 269 -23.54 -16.65 -7.33
N LEU A 270 -23.22 -16.29 -6.09
CA LEU A 270 -23.62 -17.06 -4.91
C LEU A 270 -25.15 -17.07 -4.72
N LYS A 271 -25.81 -15.92 -4.92
CA LYS A 271 -27.27 -15.82 -4.85
C LYS A 271 -27.96 -16.62 -5.96
N GLN A 272 -27.43 -16.61 -7.19
CA GLN A 272 -27.94 -17.43 -8.29
C GLN A 272 -27.86 -18.93 -7.99
N LYS A 273 -26.83 -19.36 -7.24
CA LYS A 273 -26.69 -20.72 -6.70
C LYS A 273 -27.59 -21.00 -5.48
N ARG A 274 -28.51 -20.10 -5.15
CA ARG A 274 -29.47 -20.17 -4.02
C ARG A 274 -28.80 -20.20 -2.64
N HIS A 275 -27.60 -19.63 -2.50
CA HIS A 275 -27.03 -19.37 -1.19
C HIS A 275 -27.58 -18.06 -0.61
N MET A 276 -27.77 -18.04 0.71
CA MET A 276 -27.96 -16.80 1.47
C MET A 276 -26.58 -16.15 1.68
N VAL A 277 -26.45 -14.87 1.32
CA VAL A 277 -25.17 -14.17 1.32
C VAL A 277 -25.21 -12.99 2.27
N ALA A 278 -24.27 -12.97 3.22
CA ALA A 278 -23.95 -11.79 4.02
C ALA A 278 -22.64 -11.17 3.51
N VAL A 279 -22.58 -9.84 3.42
CA VAL A 279 -21.38 -9.09 2.99
C VAL A 279 -20.99 -8.10 4.06
N THR A 280 -19.72 -8.06 4.41
CA THR A 280 -19.12 -7.06 5.28
C THR A 280 -18.19 -6.16 4.47
N GLY A 281 -18.29 -4.85 4.61
CA GLY A 281 -17.36 -3.92 3.96
C GLY A 281 -17.35 -2.54 4.61
N ASP A 282 -16.38 -1.72 4.23
CA ASP A 282 -16.18 -0.38 4.77
C ASP A 282 -16.01 0.69 3.68
N GLY A 283 -15.59 0.31 2.47
CA GLY A 283 -15.34 1.24 1.37
C GLY A 283 -16.56 1.50 0.47
N THR A 284 -16.49 2.60 -0.28
CA THR A 284 -17.43 2.91 -1.38
C THR A 284 -17.47 1.80 -2.44
N ASN A 285 -16.33 1.12 -2.64
CA ASN A 285 -16.21 -0.02 -3.55
C ASN A 285 -17.00 -1.26 -3.09
N ASP A 286 -17.34 -1.36 -1.80
CA ASP A 286 -18.13 -2.46 -1.25
C ASP A 286 -19.63 -2.19 -1.33
N ALA A 287 -20.02 -0.92 -1.45
CA ALA A 287 -21.42 -0.49 -1.41
C ALA A 287 -22.33 -1.27 -2.38
N PRO A 288 -21.95 -1.52 -3.66
CA PRO A 288 -22.78 -2.33 -4.55
C PRO A 288 -22.97 -3.76 -4.06
N ALA A 289 -21.92 -4.39 -3.54
CA ALA A 289 -21.96 -5.76 -3.03
C ALA A 289 -22.77 -5.86 -1.71
N ILE A 290 -22.62 -4.88 -0.81
CA ILE A 290 -23.41 -4.75 0.42
C ILE A 290 -24.91 -4.62 0.10
N LYS A 291 -25.26 -3.82 -0.91
CA LYS A 291 -26.64 -3.62 -1.35
C LYS A 291 -27.28 -4.87 -1.92
N GLU A 292 -26.51 -5.62 -2.70
CA GLU A 292 -26.99 -6.83 -3.39
C GLU A 292 -27.13 -8.01 -2.42
N ALA A 293 -26.36 -8.05 -1.33
CA ALA A 293 -26.40 -9.13 -0.34
C ALA A 293 -27.77 -9.26 0.34
N ASP A 294 -28.09 -10.47 0.82
CA ASP A 294 -29.27 -10.66 1.67
C ASP A 294 -29.10 -9.95 3.02
N ILE A 295 -27.87 -9.89 3.52
CA ILE A 295 -27.52 -9.12 4.72
C ILE A 295 -26.24 -8.31 4.45
N GLY A 296 -26.38 -7.01 4.27
CA GLY A 296 -25.26 -6.07 4.20
C GLY A 296 -24.87 -5.55 5.58
N LEU A 297 -23.59 -5.66 5.93
CA LEU A 297 -22.99 -5.17 7.18
C LEU A 297 -21.92 -4.12 6.88
N SER A 298 -21.97 -2.97 7.54
CA SER A 298 -20.95 -1.92 7.40
C SER A 298 -20.23 -1.63 8.72
N MET A 299 -18.98 -1.18 8.63
CA MET A 299 -18.22 -0.70 9.79
C MET A 299 -18.75 0.66 10.26
N GLY A 300 -19.18 0.77 11.51
CA GLY A 300 -19.83 1.98 12.05
C GLY A 300 -18.88 3.16 12.24
N ILE A 301 -17.64 2.91 12.65
CA ILE A 301 -16.63 3.97 12.84
C ILE A 301 -15.85 4.22 11.55
N GLN A 302 -15.29 3.16 10.97
CA GLN A 302 -14.38 3.28 9.82
C GLN A 302 -15.06 3.18 8.45
N GLY A 303 -16.35 2.83 8.40
CA GLY A 303 -17.08 2.76 7.14
C GLY A 303 -17.31 4.13 6.53
N THR A 304 -17.33 4.18 5.20
CA THR A 304 -17.78 5.35 4.43
C THR A 304 -19.28 5.57 4.65
N GLU A 305 -19.72 6.82 4.52
CA GLU A 305 -21.13 7.19 4.71
C GLU A 305 -22.05 6.41 3.75
N VAL A 306 -21.63 6.28 2.50
CA VAL A 306 -22.32 5.47 1.47
C VAL A 306 -22.49 4.01 1.91
N ALA A 307 -21.46 3.38 2.48
CA ALA A 307 -21.57 1.99 2.94
C ALA A 307 -22.52 1.86 4.14
N LYS A 308 -22.56 2.86 5.04
CA LYS A 308 -23.43 2.88 6.22
C LYS A 308 -24.90 3.05 5.90
N GLU A 309 -25.24 3.89 4.93
CA GLU A 309 -26.62 4.12 4.50
C GLU A 309 -27.23 2.89 3.82
N ILE A 310 -26.40 2.12 3.12
CA ILE A 310 -26.83 0.97 2.32
C ILE A 310 -26.91 -0.32 3.14
N ALA A 311 -26.09 -0.44 4.19
CA ALA A 311 -26.07 -1.62 5.03
C ALA A 311 -27.34 -1.78 5.88
N ARG A 312 -27.76 -3.03 6.06
CA ARG A 312 -28.89 -3.37 6.95
C ARG A 312 -28.52 -3.29 8.42
N SER A 313 -27.23 -3.41 8.75
CA SER A 313 -26.73 -3.30 10.12
C SER A 313 -25.32 -2.71 10.15
N GLN A 314 -25.01 -2.01 11.25
CA GLN A 314 -23.75 -1.31 11.45
C GLN A 314 -23.01 -1.87 12.67
N LEU A 315 -21.72 -2.15 12.52
CA LEU A 315 -20.86 -2.70 13.57
C LEU A 315 -20.06 -1.58 14.25
N PHE A 316 -20.42 -1.21 15.47
CA PHE A 316 -19.82 -0.07 16.19
C PHE A 316 -18.67 -0.44 17.14
N GLN A 317 -18.41 -1.73 17.41
CA GLN A 317 -17.48 -2.20 18.45
C GLN A 317 -16.34 -3.11 17.93
N ILE A 318 -15.96 -3.02 16.65
CA ILE A 318 -14.88 -3.85 16.06
C ILE A 318 -13.90 -2.97 15.26
#